data_AF-A0A7X6IAA0-F1
#
_entry.id   AF-A0A7X6IAA0-F1
#
_cell.length_a   1.000
_cell.length_b   1.000
_cell.length_c   1.000
_cell.angle_alpha   90.00
_cell.angle_beta   90.00
_cell.angle_gamma   90.00
#
_symmetry.space_group_name_H-M   'P 1'
#
loop_
_entity.id
_entity.type
_entity.pdbx_description
1 polymer ?
#
loop_
_entity_poly.entity_id
_entity_poly.type
_entity_poly.pdbx_seq_one_letter_code
_entity_poly.pdbx_strand_id
1 'polypeptide(L)'
;MQSATVRISELSRKALRDLSEKTGEPMQAILDKAIELYRRQRFLEEVNTAYAAVRQDEKAWSAIEKERGEWDATLLDGLQEVEKSSKVAKVSRKKGVPRG
;
A
#
# COMPACT_ATOMS: atom_id res chain seq x y z
N MET A 1 -20.20 -5.63 -20.63
CA MET A 1 -20.30 -4.59 -19.58
C MET A 1 -21.38 -3.62 -19.98
N GLN A 2 -22.22 -3.17 -19.05
CA GLN A 2 -23.22 -2.14 -19.32
C GLN A 2 -22.54 -0.77 -19.30
N SER A 3 -22.82 0.08 -20.30
CA SER A 3 -22.30 1.44 -20.37
C SER A 3 -23.39 2.44 -19.98
N ALA A 4 -23.04 3.40 -19.13
CA ALA A 4 -23.90 4.53 -18.76
C ALA A 4 -23.19 5.85 -19.09
N THR A 5 -23.97 6.86 -19.47
CA THR A 5 -23.44 8.20 -19.75
C THR A 5 -23.67 9.10 -18.53
N VAL A 6 -22.59 9.62 -17.95
CA VAL A 6 -22.65 10.58 -16.84
C VAL A 6 -22.26 11.97 -17.36
N ARG A 7 -22.99 13.00 -16.92
CA ARG A 7 -22.64 14.39 -17.22
C ARG A 7 -21.50 14.84 -16.31
N ILE A 8 -20.44 15.38 -16.89
CA ILE A 8 -19.28 15.93 -16.19
C ILE A 8 -18.98 17.33 -16.75
N SER A 9 -18.20 18.12 -16.01
CA SER A 9 -17.74 19.42 -16.53
C SER A 9 -16.80 19.26 -17.72
N GLU A 10 -16.76 20.26 -18.61
CA GLU A 10 -15.85 20.24 -19.76
C GLU A 10 -14.38 20.14 -19.31
N LEU A 11 -14.03 20.78 -18.20
CA LEU A 11 -12.69 20.67 -17.59
C LEU A 11 -12.36 19.21 -17.21
N SER A 12 -13.29 18.50 -16.58
CA SER A 12 -13.08 17.10 -16.18
C SER A 12 -12.95 16.20 -17.39
N ARG A 13 -13.75 16.43 -18.44
CA ARG A 13 -13.65 15.71 -19.70
C ARG A 13 -12.29 15.93 -20.36
N LYS A 14 -11.79 17.16 -20.38
CA LYS A 14 -10.46 17.49 -20.90
C LYS A 14 -9.36 16.79 -20.10
N ALA A 15 -9.44 16.82 -18.77
CA ALA A 15 -8.48 16.11 -17.91
C ALA A 15 -8.47 14.60 -18.18
N LEU A 16 -9.64 13.96 -18.34
CA LEU A 16 -9.73 12.55 -18.70
C LEU A 16 -9.10 12.25 -20.08
N ARG A 17 -9.27 13.15 -21.05
CA ARG A 17 -8.65 13.03 -22.37
C ARG A 17 -7.13 13.15 -22.28
N ASP A 18 -6.63 14.18 -21.61
CA ASP A 18 -5.19 14.40 -21.45
C ASP A 18 -4.52 13.22 -20.71
N LEU A 19 -5.20 12.62 -19.73
CA LEU A 19 -4.73 11.43 -19.05
C LEU A 19 -4.74 10.20 -19.97
N SER A 20 -5.79 10.05 -20.79
CA SER A 20 -5.91 8.96 -21.77
C SER A 20 -4.79 8.99 -22.80
N GLU A 21 -4.45 10.17 -23.30
CA GLU A 21 -3.34 10.36 -24.24
C GLU A 21 -1.98 10.06 -23.60
N LYS A 22 -1.80 10.37 -22.31
CA LYS A 22 -0.55 10.12 -21.58
C LYS A 22 -0.35 8.67 -21.17
N THR A 23 -1.42 7.97 -20.78
CA THR A 23 -1.34 6.60 -20.26
C THR A 23 -1.63 5.53 -21.32
N GLY A 24 -2.23 5.91 -22.45
CA GLY A 24 -2.72 4.97 -23.46
C GLY A 24 -3.98 4.21 -23.04
N GLU A 25 -4.59 4.56 -21.89
CA GLU A 25 -5.78 3.91 -21.39
C GLU A 25 -7.06 4.63 -21.85
N PRO A 26 -8.19 3.93 -22.05
CA PRO A 26 -9.44 4.57 -22.41
C PRO A 26 -9.94 5.49 -21.28
N MET A 27 -10.56 6.62 -21.64
CA MET A 27 -11.10 7.60 -20.67
C MET A 27 -12.02 6.96 -19.62
N GLN A 28 -12.80 5.94 -19.99
CA GLN A 28 -13.65 5.22 -19.04
C GLN A 28 -12.83 4.46 -17.98
N ALA A 29 -11.76 3.77 -18.37
CA ALA A 29 -10.91 3.06 -17.41
C ALA A 29 -10.21 4.04 -16.46
N ILE A 30 -9.82 5.21 -16.94
CA ILE A 30 -9.25 6.28 -16.10
C ILE A 30 -10.29 6.81 -15.11
N LEU A 31 -11.53 7.02 -15.56
CA LEU A 31 -12.63 7.45 -14.69
C LEU A 31 -12.90 6.40 -13.61
N ASP A 32 -12.97 5.11 -13.97
CA ASP A 32 -13.18 4.01 -13.03
C ASP A 32 -12.05 3.96 -11.98
N LYS A 33 -10.79 4.11 -12.43
CA LYS A 33 -9.63 4.18 -11.53
C LYS A 33 -9.69 5.39 -10.59
N ALA A 34 -10.09 6.56 -11.10
CA ALA A 34 -10.21 7.77 -10.30
C ALA A 34 -11.29 7.63 -9.20
N ILE A 35 -12.44 7.03 -9.55
CA ILE A 35 -13.51 6.73 -8.59
C ILE A 35 -13.01 5.75 -7.52
N GLU A 36 -12.32 4.68 -7.93
CA GLU A 36 -11.79 3.70 -6.98
C GLU A 36 -10.74 4.30 -6.04
N LEU A 37 -9.86 5.16 -6.55
CA LEU A 37 -8.90 5.90 -5.73
C LEU A 37 -9.60 6.78 -4.71
N TYR A 38 -10.62 7.54 -5.13
CA TYR A 38 -11.40 8.37 -4.22
C TYR A 38 -12.13 7.54 -3.16
N ARG A 39 -12.71 6.40 -3.54
CA ARG A 39 -13.36 5.47 -2.60
C ARG A 39 -12.37 4.96 -1.55
N ARG A 40 -11.17 4.54 -1.96
CA ARG A 40 -10.11 4.07 -1.05
C ARG A 40 -9.63 5.18 -0.13
N GLN A 41 -9.45 6.39 -0.66
CA GLN A 41 -9.07 7.54 0.14
C GLN A 41 -10.10 7.81 1.23
N ARG A 42 -11.40 7.89 0.89
CA ARG A 42 -12.49 8.10 1.86
C ARG A 42 -12.53 7.01 2.92
N PHE A 43 -12.37 5.74 2.52
CA PHE A 43 -12.30 4.64 3.46
C PHE A 43 -11.12 4.78 4.44
N LEU A 44 -9.93 5.11 3.95
CA LEU A 44 -8.75 5.29 4.82
C LEU A 44 -8.90 6.51 5.74
N GLU A 45 -9.51 7.60 5.27
CA GLU A 45 -9.83 8.76 6.10
C GLU A 45 -10.75 8.36 7.26
N GLU A 46 -11.82 7.61 7.00
CA GLU A 46 -12.75 7.12 8.02
C GLU A 46 -12.08 6.18 9.03
N VAL A 47 -11.27 5.23 8.55
CA VAL A 47 -10.50 4.32 9.43
C VAL A 47 -9.53 5.11 10.31
N ASN A 48 -8.81 6.07 9.74
CA ASN A 48 -7.88 6.92 10.49
C ASN A 48 -8.61 7.76 11.54
N THR A 49 -9.76 8.34 11.21
CA THR A 49 -10.59 9.07 12.17
C THR A 49 -11.05 8.15 13.31
N ALA A 50 -11.49 6.93 13.01
CA ALA A 50 -11.89 5.96 14.03
C ALA A 50 -10.72 5.58 14.95
N TYR A 51 -9.53 5.30 14.40
CA TYR A 51 -8.34 5.03 15.20
C TYR A 51 -7.89 6.24 16.02
N ALA A 52 -7.99 7.45 15.48
CA ALA A 52 -7.67 8.67 16.21
C ALA A 52 -8.61 8.86 17.41
N ALA A 53 -9.90 8.54 17.27
CA ALA A 53 -10.86 8.55 18.37
C ALA A 53 -10.52 7.50 19.44
N VAL A 54 -10.23 6.26 19.03
CA VAL A 54 -9.82 5.19 19.97
C VAL A 54 -8.53 5.55 20.70
N ARG A 55 -7.59 6.24 20.04
CA ARG A 55 -6.32 6.66 20.65
C ARG A 55 -6.48 7.72 21.73
N GLN A 56 -7.62 8.42 21.80
CA GLN A 56 -7.94 9.33 22.91
C GLN A 56 -8.49 8.60 24.14
N ASP A 57 -8.89 7.33 24.00
CA ASP A 57 -9.28 6.45 25.10
C ASP A 57 -8.08 5.59 25.51
N GLU A 58 -7.41 5.97 26.60
CA GLU A 58 -6.20 5.29 27.09
C GLU A 58 -6.43 3.79 27.36
N LYS A 59 -7.61 3.42 27.86
CA LYS A 59 -7.95 2.02 28.16
C LYS A 59 -8.13 1.22 26.87
N ALA A 60 -8.87 1.77 25.91
CA ALA A 60 -9.07 1.13 24.62
C ALA A 60 -7.76 1.04 23.82
N TRP A 61 -6.93 2.08 23.87
CA TRP A 61 -5.63 2.11 23.22
C TRP A 61 -4.66 1.07 23.81
N SER A 62 -4.59 0.96 25.14
CA SER A 62 -3.76 -0.04 25.81
C SER A 62 -4.16 -1.47 25.44
N ALA A 63 -5.45 -1.76 25.26
CA ALA A 63 -5.92 -3.06 24.81
C ALA A 63 -5.41 -3.39 23.39
N ILE A 64 -5.44 -2.43 22.47
CA ILE A 64 -4.91 -2.58 21.11
C ILE A 64 -3.40 -2.77 21.11
N GLU A 65 -2.65 -2.03 21.92
CA GLU A 65 -1.20 -2.20 22.04
C GLU A 65 -0.83 -3.58 22.58
N LYS A 66 -1.57 -4.06 23.58
CA LYS A 66 -1.39 -5.42 24.10
C LYS A 66 -1.64 -6.46 23.02
N GLU A 67 -2.77 -6.36 22.31
CA GLU A 67 -3.08 -7.26 21.19
C GLU A 67 -1.95 -7.23 20.14
N ARG A 68 -1.52 -6.04 19.69
CA ARG A 68 -0.42 -5.91 18.73
C ARG A 68 0.87 -6.57 19.21
N GLY A 69 1.20 -6.43 20.49
CA GLY A 69 2.36 -7.12 21.08
C GLY A 69 2.25 -8.64 21.06
N GLU A 70 1.04 -9.20 21.18
CA GLU A 70 0.81 -10.65 21.01
C GLU A 70 1.03 -11.08 19.54
N TRP A 71 0.62 -10.25 18.57
CA TRP A 71 0.83 -10.50 17.14
C TRP A 71 2.30 -10.36 16.70
N ASP A 72 3.08 -9.50 17.35
CA ASP A 72 4.51 -9.30 17.02
C ASP A 72 5.33 -10.60 17.10
N ALA A 73 4.89 -11.59 17.88
CA ALA A 73 5.52 -12.91 17.94
C ALA A 73 5.54 -13.63 16.58
N THR A 74 4.58 -13.34 15.70
CA THR A 74 4.44 -13.95 14.36
C THR A 74 5.16 -13.16 13.25
N LEU A 75 5.81 -12.03 13.58
CA LEU A 75 6.41 -11.13 12.60
C LEU A 75 7.49 -11.78 11.71
N LEU A 76 8.21 -12.77 12.24
CA LEU A 76 9.30 -13.46 11.55
C LEU A 76 8.91 -14.81 10.92
N ASP A 77 7.63 -15.17 10.98
CA ASP A 77 7.15 -16.42 10.42
C ASP A 77 7.37 -16.45 8.89
N GLY A 78 7.94 -17.55 8.39
CA GLY A 78 8.26 -17.71 6.96
C GLY A 78 9.51 -16.99 6.45
N LEU A 79 10.22 -16.19 7.28
CA LEU A 79 11.41 -15.42 6.86
C LEU A 79 12.77 -16.11 7.19
N GLN A 80 12.75 -17.25 7.89
CA GLN A 80 13.94 -17.89 8.47
C GLN A 80 14.92 -18.50 7.43
N GLU A 81 14.52 -18.64 6.17
CA GLU A 81 15.39 -19.17 5.09
C GLU A 81 16.25 -18.09 4.43
N VAL A 82 15.82 -16.82 4.44
CA VAL A 82 16.51 -15.71 3.76
C VAL A 82 17.81 -15.29 4.49
N GLU A 83 17.85 -15.46 5.82
CA GLU A 83 19.02 -15.09 6.62
C GLU A 83 20.27 -15.93 6.29
N LYS A 84 20.10 -17.24 6.03
CA LYS A 84 21.22 -18.17 5.80
C LYS A 84 21.94 -17.86 4.48
N SER A 85 21.19 -17.47 3.44
CA SER A 85 21.71 -17.07 2.13
C SER A 85 22.64 -15.84 2.22
N SER A 86 22.25 -14.83 3.01
CA SER A 86 23.03 -13.59 3.14
C SER A 86 24.34 -13.75 3.93
N LYS A 87 24.39 -14.68 4.91
CA LYS A 87 25.61 -15.00 5.67
C LYS A 87 26.59 -15.83 4.83
N VAL A 88 26.12 -16.76 4.00
CA VAL A 88 26.96 -17.58 3.10
C VAL A 88 27.66 -16.72 2.04
N ALA A 89 26.96 -15.72 1.48
CA ALA A 89 27.54 -14.79 0.50
C ALA A 89 28.66 -13.89 1.08
N LYS A 90 28.58 -13.54 2.37
CA LYS A 90 29.63 -12.74 3.04
C LYS A 90 30.88 -13.55 3.37
N VAL A 91 30.75 -14.86 3.63
CA VAL A 91 31.89 -15.74 3.93
C VAL A 91 32.73 -16.05 2.68
N SER A 92 32.11 -16.20 1.51
CA SER A 92 32.87 -16.51 0.27
C SER A 92 33.72 -15.33 -0.22
N ARG A 93 33.25 -14.09 -0.03
CA ARG A 93 34.03 -12.87 -0.36
C ARG A 93 35.29 -12.68 0.47
N LYS A 94 35.36 -13.23 1.70
CA LYS A 94 36.51 -13.08 2.59
C LYS A 94 37.61 -14.14 2.37
N LYS A 95 37.32 -15.20 1.59
CA LYS A 95 38.25 -16.32 1.34
C LYS A 95 39.01 -16.26 0.00
N GLY A 96 38.78 -15.24 -0.83
CA GLY A 96 39.38 -15.14 -2.17
C GLY A 96 40.23 -13.88 -2.37
N VAL A 97 41.43 -13.84 -1.77
CA VAL A 97 42.52 -12.97 -2.26
C VAL A 97 43.84 -13.75 -2.16
N PRO A 98 44.42 -14.24 -3.26
CA PRO A 98 45.83 -14.57 -3.29
C PRO A 98 46.63 -13.29 -3.51
N ARG A 99 47.62 -13.03 -2.64
CA ARG A 99 48.72 -12.11 -2.93
C ARG A 99 49.73 -12.85 -3.80
N GLY A 100 49.93 -12.38 -5.01
CA GLY A 100 50.96 -12.81 -5.95
C GLY A 100 51.04 -11.80 -7.07
#